data_AF-A0A235EK98-F1
#
_entry.id   AF-A0A235EK98-F1
#
_cell.length_a   1.000
_cell.length_b   1.000
_cell.length_c   1.000
_cell.angle_alpha   90.00
_cell.angle_beta   90.00
_cell.angle_gamma   90.00
#
_symmetry.space_group_name_H-M   'P 1'
#
loop_
_entity.id
_entity.type
_entity.pdbx_description
1 polymer ?
#
loop_
_entity_poly.entity_id
_entity_poly.type
_entity_poly.pdbx_seq_one_letter_code
_entity_poly.pdbx_strand_id
1 'polypeptide(L)'
;MSAKKLSRAFAQGEIKKLRRMKQPLVLKLEPSGPPRNPVAAALAQRSLSSAAGKHIRARGAQRRADTVALRKATLNARFTESD
;
A
#
# COMPACT_ATOMS: atom_id res chain seq x y z
N MET A 1 -38.39 -37.72 19.09
CA MET A 1 -38.50 -36.64 18.09
C MET A 1 -38.78 -35.32 18.81
N SER A 2 -37.95 -34.30 18.64
CA SER A 2 -38.16 -32.98 19.27
C SER A 2 -39.11 -32.13 18.42
N ALA A 3 -40.24 -31.70 19.00
CA ALA A 3 -41.22 -30.86 18.30
C ALA A 3 -40.66 -29.44 18.14
N LYS A 4 -40.49 -28.99 16.90
CA LYS A 4 -40.14 -27.60 16.58
C LYS A 4 -41.33 -26.72 16.98
N LYS A 5 -41.30 -26.14 18.19
CA LYS A 5 -42.32 -25.19 18.64
C LYS A 5 -42.27 -23.94 17.77
N LEU A 6 -43.35 -23.67 17.05
CA LEU A 6 -43.50 -22.43 16.30
C LEU A 6 -43.61 -21.26 17.29
N SER A 7 -42.84 -20.20 17.05
CA SER A 7 -42.87 -19.00 17.90
C SER A 7 -44.27 -18.37 17.89
N ARG A 8 -44.68 -17.74 18.99
CA ARG A 8 -45.97 -16.99 19.09
C ARG A 8 -46.18 -15.99 17.96
N ALA A 9 -45.13 -15.29 17.53
CA ALA A 9 -45.17 -14.35 16.42
C ALA A 9 -45.49 -15.02 15.07
N PHE A 10 -45.17 -16.31 14.89
CA PHE A 10 -45.54 -17.08 13.70
C PHE A 10 -47.04 -17.39 13.70
N ALA A 11 -47.58 -17.80 14.85
CA ALA A 11 -49.01 -18.07 15.02
C ALA A 11 -49.88 -16.81 14.81
N GLN A 12 -49.35 -15.63 15.15
CA GLN A 12 -50.02 -14.34 14.97
C GLN A 12 -49.82 -13.71 13.57
N GLY A 13 -49.13 -14.38 12.65
CA GLY A 13 -48.89 -13.87 11.30
C GLY A 13 -47.91 -12.69 11.22
N GLU A 14 -47.15 -12.41 12.28
CA GLU A 14 -46.18 -11.31 12.33
C GLU A 14 -44.86 -11.67 11.61
N ILE A 15 -44.94 -12.03 10.33
CA ILE A 15 -43.81 -12.50 9.52
C ILE A 15 -42.70 -11.43 9.43
N LYS A 16 -43.07 -10.13 9.38
CA LYS A 16 -42.11 -9.02 9.34
C LYS A 16 -41.23 -8.96 10.60
N LYS A 17 -41.80 -9.24 11.78
CA LYS A 17 -41.07 -9.26 13.06
C LYS A 17 -40.09 -10.43 13.12
N LEU A 18 -40.54 -11.61 12.68
CA LEU A 18 -39.67 -12.78 12.53
C LEU A 18 -38.53 -12.54 11.55
N ARG A 19 -38.79 -11.86 10.42
CA ARG A 19 -37.78 -11.50 9.44
C ARG A 19 -36.75 -10.53 10.00
N ARG A 20 -37.16 -9.53 10.77
CA ARG A 20 -36.26 -8.60 11.47
C ARG A 20 -35.35 -9.32 12.46
N MET A 21 -35.91 -10.24 13.25
CA MET A 21 -35.14 -11.05 14.20
C MET A 21 -34.17 -12.01 13.51
N LYS A 22 -34.52 -12.52 12.33
CA LYS A 22 -33.66 -13.41 11.52
C LYS A 22 -32.72 -12.65 10.59
N GLN A 23 -32.66 -11.32 10.63
CA GLN A 23 -31.71 -10.61 9.78
C GLN A 23 -30.30 -11.06 10.15
N PRO A 24 -29.56 -11.71 9.23
CA PRO A 24 -28.16 -11.95 9.47
C PRO A 24 -27.53 -10.56 9.56
N LEU A 25 -26.80 -10.31 10.66
CA LEU A 25 -25.96 -9.14 10.83
C LEU A 25 -24.79 -9.26 9.83
N VAL A 26 -25.08 -9.19 8.54
CA VAL A 26 -24.07 -9.07 7.51
C VAL A 26 -23.59 -7.64 7.63
N LEU A 27 -22.60 -7.46 8.51
CA LEU A 27 -21.75 -6.29 8.51
C LEU A 27 -21.13 -6.22 7.11
N LYS A 28 -21.73 -5.39 6.24
CA LYS A 28 -21.10 -4.97 5.00
C LYS A 28 -19.92 -4.11 5.42
N LEU A 29 -18.79 -4.76 5.67
CA LEU A 29 -17.50 -4.10 5.78
C LEU A 29 -17.22 -3.51 4.40
N GLU A 30 -17.57 -2.24 4.23
CA GLU A 30 -17.06 -1.42 3.14
C GLU A 30 -15.55 -1.66 3.06
N PRO A 31 -14.98 -1.98 1.87
CA PRO A 31 -13.54 -2.10 1.72
C PRO A 31 -12.93 -0.80 2.20
N SER A 32 -12.36 -0.85 3.41
CA SER A 32 -11.79 0.29 4.10
C SER A 32 -10.97 1.10 3.11
N GLY A 33 -11.37 2.36 2.91
CA GLY A 33 -10.56 3.35 2.21
C GLY A 33 -9.14 3.42 2.77
N PRO A 34 -8.25 4.20 2.14
CA PRO A 34 -6.83 4.26 2.49
C PRO A 34 -6.68 4.40 4.01
N PRO A 35 -5.70 3.67 4.61
CA PRO A 35 -5.67 3.45 6.04
C PRO A 35 -5.74 4.79 6.76
N ARG A 36 -6.70 4.93 7.69
CA ARG A 36 -6.83 6.07 8.60
C ARG A 36 -5.57 6.33 9.45
N ASN A 37 -4.60 5.44 9.36
CA ASN A 37 -3.30 5.56 9.97
C ASN A 37 -2.38 6.46 9.10
N PRO A 38 -2.03 7.68 9.58
CA PRO A 38 -1.16 8.59 8.83
C PRO A 38 0.21 7.99 8.54
N VAL A 39 0.72 7.10 9.40
CA VAL A 39 2.00 6.42 9.22
C VAL A 39 1.94 5.43 8.05
N ALA A 40 0.86 4.66 7.95
CA ALA A 40 0.67 3.73 6.83
C ALA A 40 0.50 4.49 5.50
N ALA A 41 -0.21 5.61 5.51
CA ALA A 41 -0.32 6.50 4.36
C ALA A 41 1.03 7.09 3.96
N ALA A 42 1.82 7.57 4.92
CA ALA A 42 3.16 8.10 4.67
C ALA A 42 4.12 7.03 4.12
N LEU A 43 4.06 5.80 4.62
CA LEU A 43 4.85 4.69 4.11
C LEU A 43 4.47 4.31 2.67
N ALA A 44 3.17 4.26 2.36
CA ALA A 44 2.70 4.02 0.99
C ALA A 44 3.10 5.17 0.04
N GLN A 45 3.01 6.42 0.47
CA GLN A 45 3.47 7.56 -0.32
C GLN A 45 4.99 7.54 -0.51
N ARG A 46 5.75 7.12 0.50
CA ARG A 46 7.20 6.97 0.42
C ARG A 46 7.62 5.86 -0.55
N SER A 47 6.91 4.74 -0.60
CA SER A 47 7.20 3.64 -1.53
C SER A 47 6.84 4.00 -2.97
N LEU A 48 5.75 4.75 -3.18
CA LEU A 48 5.37 5.28 -4.49
C LEU A 48 6.29 6.42 -4.93
N SER A 49 6.75 7.24 -4.00
CA SER A 49 7.63 8.35 -4.28
C SER A 49 9.04 7.83 -4.60
N SER A 50 9.39 7.91 -5.87
CA SER A 50 10.77 7.80 -6.35
C SER A 50 11.66 8.97 -5.85
N ALA A 51 11.38 9.59 -4.70
CA ALA A 51 12.26 10.58 -4.09
C ALA A 51 13.55 9.96 -3.57
N ALA A 52 13.51 8.70 -3.11
CA ALA A 52 14.71 7.95 -2.75
C ALA A 52 15.64 7.82 -3.98
N GLY A 53 16.87 8.28 -3.84
CA GLY A 53 17.86 8.27 -4.93
C GLY A 53 17.55 9.23 -6.09
N LYS A 54 16.61 10.19 -5.95
CA LYS A 54 16.39 11.25 -6.96
C LYS A 54 17.67 12.02 -7.26
N HIS A 55 18.49 12.27 -6.23
CA HIS A 55 19.77 12.94 -6.38
C HIS A 55 20.79 12.08 -7.14
N ILE A 56 20.71 10.75 -7.08
CA ILE A 56 21.56 9.83 -7.85
C ILE A 56 21.14 9.84 -9.34
N ARG A 57 19.84 9.86 -9.61
CA ARG A 57 19.27 9.93 -10.97
C ARG A 57 19.26 11.34 -11.57
N ALA A 58 19.70 12.36 -10.84
CA ALA A 58 19.70 13.73 -11.32
C ALA A 58 20.82 13.94 -12.36
N ARG A 59 20.55 14.75 -13.38
CA ARG A 59 21.54 15.14 -14.40
C ARG A 59 22.85 15.69 -13.81
N GLY A 60 22.77 16.38 -12.67
CA GLY A 60 23.95 16.88 -11.95
C GLY A 60 24.79 15.77 -11.31
N ALA A 61 24.19 14.67 -10.87
CA ALA A 61 24.95 13.52 -10.38
C ALA A 61 25.61 12.76 -11.52
N GLN A 62 24.91 12.60 -12.67
CA GLN A 62 25.53 12.03 -13.87
C GLN A 62 26.78 12.81 -14.29
N ARG A 63 26.69 14.14 -14.40
CA ARG A 63 27.83 15.00 -14.73
C ARG A 63 29.02 14.84 -13.78
N ARG A 64 28.77 14.71 -12.47
CA ARG A 64 29.84 14.48 -11.48
C ARG A 64 30.49 13.12 -11.67
N ALA A 65 29.69 12.07 -11.93
CA ALA A 65 30.20 10.75 -12.23
C ALA A 65 31.08 10.77 -13.50
N ASP A 66 30.62 11.43 -14.57
CA ASP A 66 31.37 11.57 -15.82
C ASP A 66 32.69 12.34 -15.61
N THR A 67 32.66 13.43 -14.83
CA THR A 67 33.86 14.22 -14.50
C THR A 67 34.88 13.39 -13.73
N VAL A 68 34.43 12.58 -12.76
CA VAL A 68 35.31 11.69 -11.98
C VAL A 68 35.87 10.58 -12.87
N ALA A 69 35.07 10.00 -13.77
CA ALA A 69 35.53 8.98 -14.71
C ALA A 69 36.60 9.54 -15.65
N LEU A 70 36.38 10.74 -16.22
CA LEU A 70 37.37 11.45 -17.04
C LEU A 70 38.66 11.75 -16.28
N ARG A 71 38.55 12.22 -15.03
CA ARG A 71 39.72 12.48 -14.18
C ARG A 71 40.50 11.21 -13.89
N LYS A 72 39.82 10.08 -13.64
CA LYS A 72 40.48 8.78 -13.45
C LYS A 72 41.18 8.32 -14.72
N ALA A 73 40.53 8.43 -15.88
CA ALA A 73 41.12 8.04 -17.16
C ALA A 73 42.38 8.86 -17.48
N THR A 74 42.35 10.17 -17.25
CA THR A 74 43.52 11.05 -17.46
C THR A 74 44.66 10.78 -16.49
N LEU A 75 44.37 10.46 -15.23
CA LEU A 75 45.41 10.04 -14.28
C LEU A 75 46.05 8.71 -14.68
N ASN A 76 45.24 7.74 -15.11
CA ASN A 76 45.74 6.44 -15.57
C ASN A 76 46.60 6.57 -16.84
N ALA A 77 46.16 7.38 -17.81
CA ALA A 77 46.92 7.63 -19.04
C ALA A 77 48.29 8.26 -18.77
N ARG A 78 48.36 9.20 -17.83
CA ARG A 78 49.64 9.80 -17.41
C ARG A 78 50.59 8.80 -16.76
N PHE A 79 50.05 7.85 -16.00
CA PHE A 79 50.85 6.80 -15.38
C PHE A 79 51.46 5.85 -16.43
N THR A 80 50.68 5.49 -17.45
CA THR A 80 51.14 4.59 -18.52
C THR A 80 52.13 5.21 -19.50
N GLU A 81 52.25 6.55 -19.56
CA GLU A 81 53.24 7.25 -20.40
C GLU A 81 54.61 7.39 -19.71
N SER A 82 54.68 7.10 -18.41
CA SER A 82 55.89 7.26 -17.58
C SER A 82 56.60 5.93 -17.24
N ASP A 83 56.14 4.82 -17.80
CA ASP A 83 56.81 3.49 -17.81
C ASP A 83 57.43 3.23 -19.20
#